data_AF-A0A963HXD4-F1
#
_entry.id   AF-A0A963HXD4-F1
#
_cell.length_a   1.000
_cell.length_b   1.000
_cell.length_c   1.000
_cell.angle_alpha   90.00
_cell.angle_beta   90.00
_cell.angle_gamma   90.00
#
_symmetry.space_group_name_H-M   'P 1'
#
loop_
_entity.id
_entity.type
_entity.pdbx_description
1 polymer ?
#
loop_
_entity_poly.entity_id
_entity_poly.type
_entity_poly.pdbx_seq_one_letter_code
_entity_poly.pdbx_strand_id
1 'polypeptide(L)'
;MTTEQNDRDERHNKRMQRKKDVIDSKIAAAQEARGILLVNTGNGKGKSSAAFGVVARALGHGHKVAVVQFVKGRSDTGEEGFFRKFPEQVRWHVCGEGFTWETQDNNRDTAAAQAAWKLACSYLADDGIDLVVFDEMTYA
;
A
#
# COMPACT_ATOMS: atom_id res chain seq x y z
N MET A 1 30.50 -4.41 -38.56
CA MET A 1 30.52 -3.74 -37.24
C MET A 1 31.94 -3.26 -36.98
N THR A 2 32.12 -2.01 -36.54
CA THR A 2 33.44 -1.44 -36.28
C THR A 2 34.00 -1.93 -34.94
N THR A 3 35.32 -2.01 -34.82
CA THR A 3 36.01 -2.47 -33.60
C THR A 3 35.61 -1.65 -32.36
N GLU A 4 35.38 -0.34 -32.53
CA GLU A 4 34.89 0.54 -31.46
C GLU A 4 33.47 0.20 -30.98
N GLN A 5 32.61 -0.31 -31.86
CA GLN A 5 31.25 -0.72 -31.50
C GLN A 5 31.29 -2.00 -30.66
N ASN A 6 32.10 -2.99 -31.07
CA ASN A 6 32.29 -4.24 -30.32
C ASN A 6 32.87 -3.97 -28.92
N ASP A 7 33.83 -3.06 -28.80
CA ASP A 7 34.43 -2.66 -27.52
C ASP A 7 33.44 -1.96 -26.57
N ARG A 8 32.48 -1.19 -27.12
CA ARG A 8 31.41 -0.56 -26.33
C ARG A 8 30.40 -1.60 -25.86
N ASP A 9 30.02 -2.52 -26.73
CA ASP A 9 29.06 -3.59 -26.44
C ASP A 9 29.63 -4.58 -25.41
N GLU A 10 30.91 -4.95 -25.51
CA GLU A 10 31.59 -5.77 -24.49
C GLU A 10 31.64 -5.09 -23.12
N ARG A 11 31.97 -3.80 -23.09
CA ARG A 11 31.98 -3.00 -21.85
C ARG A 11 30.58 -2.91 -21.25
N HIS A 12 29.56 -2.72 -22.08
CA HIS A 12 28.17 -2.71 -21.65
C HIS A 12 27.76 -4.07 -21.06
N ASN A 13 28.05 -5.17 -21.75
CA ASN A 13 27.72 -6.53 -21.32
C ASN A 13 28.42 -6.88 -20.00
N LYS A 14 29.72 -6.58 -19.86
CA LYS A 14 30.45 -6.77 -18.59
C LYS A 14 29.83 -5.96 -17.45
N ARG A 15 29.36 -4.73 -17.71
CA ARG A 15 28.67 -3.90 -16.71
C ARG A 15 27.31 -4.49 -16.31
N MET A 16 26.53 -4.97 -17.28
CA MET A 16 25.22 -5.57 -17.01
C MET A 16 25.34 -6.90 -16.28
N GLN A 17 26.34 -7.72 -16.62
CA GLN A 17 26.62 -8.97 -15.90
C GLN A 17 26.97 -8.71 -14.44
N ARG A 18 27.87 -7.76 -14.15
CA ARG A 18 28.18 -7.38 -12.76
C ARG A 18 26.96 -6.91 -11.99
N LYS A 19 26.05 -6.14 -12.62
CA LYS A 19 24.80 -5.74 -11.99
C LYS A 19 23.90 -6.95 -11.71
N LYS A 20 23.79 -7.87 -12.66
CA LYS A 20 23.02 -9.10 -12.49
C LYS A 20 23.54 -9.92 -11.30
N ASP A 21 24.84 -10.16 -11.22
CA ASP A 21 25.46 -10.95 -10.14
C ASP A 21 25.15 -10.35 -8.75
N VAL A 22 25.18 -9.01 -8.64
CA VAL A 22 24.82 -8.31 -7.38
C VAL A 22 23.34 -8.47 -7.04
N ILE A 23 22.44 -8.40 -8.03
CA ILE A 23 21.00 -8.59 -7.81
C ILE A 23 20.70 -10.05 -7.44
N ASP A 24 21.28 -11.01 -8.16
CA ASP A 24 21.11 -12.44 -7.92
C ASP A 24 21.59 -12.82 -6.52
N SER A 25 22.73 -12.27 -6.07
CA SER A 25 23.23 -12.47 -4.70
C SER A 25 22.28 -11.91 -3.63
N LYS A 26 21.66 -10.74 -3.88
CA LYS A 26 20.67 -10.16 -2.96
C LYS A 26 19.38 -10.99 -2.90
N ILE A 27 18.92 -11.50 -4.04
CA ILE A 27 17.75 -12.39 -4.11
C ILE A 27 18.05 -13.70 -3.37
N ALA A 28 19.21 -14.30 -3.60
CA ALA A 28 19.63 -15.53 -2.92
C ALA A 28 19.70 -15.36 -1.40
N ALA A 29 20.05 -14.17 -0.89
CA ALA A 29 20.05 -13.89 0.54
C ALA A 29 18.64 -13.67 1.13
N ALA A 30 17.66 -13.22 0.33
CA ALA A 30 16.31 -12.89 0.78
C ALA A 30 15.35 -14.09 0.66
N GLN A 31 15.49 -15.08 1.55
CA GLN A 31 14.72 -16.33 1.51
C GLN A 31 13.46 -16.34 2.39
N GLU A 32 13.31 -15.35 3.28
CA GLU A 32 12.19 -15.30 4.22
C GLU A 32 10.91 -14.79 3.54
N ALA A 33 9.84 -15.59 3.58
CA ALA A 33 8.50 -15.19 3.18
C ALA A 33 7.64 -14.92 4.42
N ARG A 34 7.19 -13.68 4.59
CA ARG A 34 6.37 -13.25 5.73
C ARG A 34 5.55 -12.00 5.39
N GLY A 35 4.56 -11.71 6.24
CA GLY A 35 3.90 -10.41 6.25
C GLY A 35 4.88 -9.27 6.54
N ILE A 36 4.65 -8.12 5.89
CA ILE A 36 5.48 -6.92 6.04
C ILE A 36 4.60 -5.70 6.32
N LEU A 37 5.19 -4.70 6.97
CA LEU A 37 4.60 -3.37 7.12
C LEU A 37 5.20 -2.44 6.05
N LEU A 38 4.37 -1.91 5.17
CA LEU A 38 4.76 -0.92 4.17
C LEU A 38 4.23 0.46 4.57
N VAL A 39 5.14 1.42 4.72
CA VAL A 39 4.80 2.81 5.06
C VAL A 39 5.05 3.72 3.86
N ASN A 40 3.97 4.21 3.25
CA ASN A 40 4.02 5.23 2.20
C ASN A 40 3.86 6.62 2.84
N THR A 41 4.96 7.36 3.00
CA THR A 41 4.97 8.69 3.65
C THR A 41 5.62 9.75 2.76
N GLY A 42 5.64 11.00 3.24
CA GLY A 42 6.18 12.18 2.56
C GLY A 42 5.12 13.10 1.98
N ASN A 43 5.53 14.33 1.65
CA ASN A 43 4.63 15.40 1.22
C ASN A 43 4.17 15.27 -0.24
N GLY A 44 4.79 14.38 -1.01
CA GLY A 44 4.40 14.11 -2.39
C GLY A 44 3.00 13.49 -2.50
N LYS A 45 2.32 13.81 -3.61
CA LYS A 45 1.12 13.06 -4.03
C LYS A 45 1.53 11.65 -4.43
N GLY A 46 0.74 10.65 -4.05
CA GLY A 46 0.92 9.28 -4.51
C GLY A 46 0.80 8.19 -3.44
N LYS A 47 0.74 8.56 -2.15
CA LYS A 47 0.73 7.61 -1.03
C LYS A 47 -0.46 6.65 -1.08
N SER A 48 -1.68 7.20 -1.07
CA SER A 48 -2.92 6.40 -1.12
C SER A 48 -3.08 5.68 -2.44
N SER A 49 -2.78 6.34 -3.57
CA SER A 49 -2.84 5.68 -4.89
C SER A 49 -1.85 4.52 -5.02
N ALA A 50 -0.66 4.61 -4.41
CA ALA A 50 0.29 3.49 -4.37
C ALA A 50 -0.24 2.33 -3.51
N ALA A 51 -0.85 2.62 -2.35
CA ALA A 51 -1.50 1.62 -1.53
C ALA A 51 -2.64 0.92 -2.28
N PHE A 52 -3.50 1.67 -2.98
CA PHE A 52 -4.58 1.13 -3.80
C PHE A 52 -4.09 0.34 -5.02
N GLY A 53 -2.92 0.69 -5.58
CA GLY A 53 -2.24 -0.15 -6.58
C GLY A 53 -1.86 -1.53 -6.02
N VAL A 54 -1.46 -1.61 -4.75
CA VAL A 54 -1.20 -2.90 -4.06
C VAL A 54 -2.51 -3.66 -3.82
N VAL A 55 -3.61 -2.97 -3.46
CA VAL A 55 -4.93 -3.60 -3.35
C VAL A 55 -5.33 -4.24 -4.68
N ALA A 56 -5.23 -3.49 -5.80
CA ALA A 56 -5.55 -4.03 -7.12
C ALA A 56 -4.69 -5.26 -7.47
N ARG A 57 -3.40 -5.24 -7.14
CA ARG A 57 -2.52 -6.40 -7.33
C ARG A 57 -2.95 -7.59 -6.48
N ALA A 58 -3.29 -7.37 -5.20
CA ALA A 58 -3.72 -8.41 -4.29
C ALA A 58 -4.99 -9.10 -4.81
N LEU A 59 -5.99 -8.32 -5.26
CA LEU A 59 -7.20 -8.85 -5.89
C LEU A 59 -6.91 -9.64 -7.16
N GLY A 60 -5.94 -9.19 -7.98
CA GLY A 60 -5.49 -9.93 -9.16
C GLY A 60 -4.92 -11.32 -8.86
N HIS A 61 -4.49 -11.57 -7.62
CA HIS A 61 -4.03 -12.87 -7.13
C HIS A 61 -5.06 -13.59 -6.25
N GLY A 62 -6.28 -13.08 -6.12
CA GLY A 62 -7.36 -13.69 -5.34
C GLY A 62 -7.26 -13.49 -3.83
N HIS A 63 -6.42 -12.55 -3.38
CA HIS A 63 -6.28 -12.21 -1.97
C HIS A 63 -7.45 -11.39 -1.46
N LYS A 64 -7.74 -11.51 -0.16
CA LYS A 64 -8.74 -10.71 0.54
C LYS A 64 -8.07 -9.53 1.25
N VAL A 65 -8.73 -8.38 1.17
CA VAL A 65 -8.17 -7.10 1.59
C VAL A 65 -9.15 -6.36 2.49
N ALA A 66 -8.63 -5.74 3.55
CA ALA A 66 -9.34 -4.73 4.32
C ALA A 66 -8.72 -3.35 4.13
N VAL A 67 -9.54 -2.34 3.89
CA VAL A 67 -9.13 -0.93 3.80
C VAL A 67 -9.85 -0.16 4.88
N VAL A 68 -9.08 0.51 5.74
CA VAL A 68 -9.58 1.39 6.81
C VAL A 68 -9.04 2.79 6.56
N GLN A 69 -9.93 3.73 6.25
CA GLN A 69 -9.60 5.13 6.03
C GLN A 69 -9.89 5.92 7.31
N PHE A 70 -8.84 6.49 7.91
CA PHE A 70 -8.93 7.17 9.19
C PHE A 70 -9.40 8.63 9.08
N VAL A 71 -9.17 9.28 7.94
CA VAL A 71 -9.63 10.66 7.68
C VAL A 71 -10.52 10.66 6.44
N LYS A 72 -11.70 11.30 6.54
CA LYS A 72 -12.60 11.48 5.39
C LYS A 72 -12.18 12.68 4.53
N GLY A 73 -11.56 12.40 3.39
CA GLY A 73 -11.77 13.21 2.18
C GLY A 73 -13.01 12.66 1.46
N ARG A 74 -13.87 13.53 0.90
CA ARG A 74 -15.08 13.22 0.11
C ARG A 74 -15.26 11.73 -0.26
N SER A 75 -16.38 11.15 0.18
CA SER A 75 -16.81 9.75 0.02
C SER A 75 -17.20 9.34 -1.42
N ASP A 76 -16.50 9.89 -2.42
CA ASP A 76 -16.72 9.59 -3.84
C ASP A 76 -15.37 9.55 -4.57
N THR A 77 -14.43 8.82 -3.99
CA THR A 77 -13.17 8.52 -4.68
C THR A 77 -13.42 7.40 -5.69
N GLY A 78 -12.83 7.52 -6.88
CA GLY A 78 -12.98 6.51 -7.93
C GLY A 78 -12.46 5.14 -7.48
N GLU A 79 -11.47 5.13 -6.60
CA GLU A 79 -10.91 3.92 -5.98
C GLU A 79 -11.93 3.22 -5.07
N GLU A 80 -12.59 3.94 -4.16
CA GLU A 80 -13.65 3.38 -3.32
C GLU A 80 -14.77 2.78 -4.20
N GLY A 81 -15.27 3.55 -5.17
CA GLY A 81 -16.33 3.10 -6.07
C GLY A 81 -15.92 1.88 -6.92
N PHE A 82 -14.65 1.76 -7.29
CA PHE A 82 -14.13 0.60 -8.01
C PHE A 82 -14.03 -0.63 -7.10
N PHE A 83 -13.39 -0.51 -5.93
CA PHE A 83 -13.12 -1.66 -5.06
C PHE A 83 -14.37 -2.20 -4.37
N ARG A 84 -15.38 -1.36 -4.13
CA ARG A 84 -16.68 -1.81 -3.61
C ARG A 84 -17.41 -2.78 -4.53
N LYS A 85 -17.02 -2.89 -5.81
CA LYS A 85 -17.56 -3.90 -6.75
C LYS A 85 -17.11 -5.33 -6.44
N PHE A 86 -16.15 -5.51 -5.53
CA PHE A 86 -15.62 -6.82 -5.13
C PHE A 86 -15.92 -7.12 -3.64
N PRO A 87 -17.20 -7.13 -3.22
CA PRO A 87 -17.56 -7.18 -1.80
C PRO A 87 -17.13 -8.49 -1.11
N GLU A 88 -16.89 -9.57 -1.86
CA GLU A 88 -16.41 -10.82 -1.29
C GLU A 88 -14.92 -10.74 -0.91
N GLN A 89 -14.13 -9.96 -1.67
CA GLN A 89 -12.68 -9.84 -1.51
C GLN A 89 -12.25 -8.56 -0.79
N VAL A 90 -13.03 -7.48 -0.84
CA VAL A 90 -12.68 -6.19 -0.23
C VAL A 90 -13.65 -5.83 0.88
N ARG A 91 -13.12 -5.52 2.06
CA ARG A 91 -13.82 -4.83 3.14
C ARG A 91 -13.35 -3.38 3.18
N TRP A 92 -14.24 -2.43 2.88
CA TRP A 92 -13.90 -1.01 2.80
C TRP A 92 -14.62 -0.20 3.88
N HIS A 93 -13.84 0.46 4.73
CA HIS A 93 -14.33 1.22 5.87
C HIS A 93 -13.84 2.66 5.83
N VAL A 94 -14.77 3.58 6.00
CA VAL A 94 -14.51 5.01 6.15
C VAL A 94 -14.90 5.38 7.56
N CYS A 95 -13.92 5.61 8.42
CA CYS A 95 -14.15 5.75 9.86
C CYS A 95 -14.03 7.19 10.39
N GLY A 96 -13.44 8.11 9.61
CA GLY A 96 -13.33 9.52 9.98
C GLY A 96 -14.55 10.38 9.59
N GLU A 97 -14.81 11.45 10.34
CA GLU A 97 -15.81 12.48 9.98
C GLU A 97 -15.27 13.49 8.96
N GLY A 98 -13.95 13.55 8.78
CA GLY A 98 -13.26 14.36 7.79
C GLY A 98 -12.19 15.22 8.42
N PHE A 99 -11.57 16.09 7.64
CA PHE A 99 -10.78 17.17 8.23
C PHE A 99 -11.75 18.19 8.84
N THR A 100 -12.02 18.07 10.13
CA THR A 100 -12.85 18.96 10.94
C THR A 100 -12.10 20.27 11.23
N TRP A 101 -11.69 21.01 10.20
CA TRP A 101 -11.25 22.40 10.40
C TRP A 101 -12.42 23.30 10.86
N GLU A 102 -13.67 22.84 10.73
CA GLU A 102 -14.89 23.56 11.14
C GLU A 102 -15.50 23.07 12.47
N THR A 103 -15.13 21.89 12.98
CA THR A 103 -15.70 21.33 14.23
C THR A 103 -14.58 20.97 15.21
N GLN A 104 -14.33 21.84 16.20
CA GLN A 104 -13.32 21.66 17.25
C GLN A 104 -13.75 20.66 18.35
N ASP A 105 -14.32 19.51 18.00
CA ASP A 105 -14.72 18.50 18.99
C ASP A 105 -13.71 17.34 19.05
N ASN A 106 -12.59 17.61 19.73
CA ASN A 106 -11.49 16.67 19.94
C ASN A 106 -11.95 15.32 20.53
N ASN A 107 -13.01 15.32 21.34
CA ASN A 107 -13.54 14.09 21.94
C ASN A 107 -14.18 13.19 20.88
N ARG A 108 -14.89 13.77 19.91
CA ARG A 108 -15.48 13.02 18.80
C ARG A 108 -14.42 12.48 17.85
N ASP A 109 -13.42 13.31 17.51
CA ASP A 109 -12.31 12.89 16.64
C ASP A 109 -11.53 11.73 17.30
N THR A 110 -11.24 11.84 18.59
CA THR A 110 -10.59 10.77 19.37
C THR A 110 -11.44 9.49 19.38
N ALA A 111 -12.75 9.59 19.60
CA ALA A 111 -13.64 8.43 19.62
C ALA A 111 -13.72 7.75 18.25
N ALA A 112 -13.77 8.52 17.16
CA ALA A 112 -13.76 8.02 15.79
C ALA A 112 -12.45 7.30 15.45
N ALA A 113 -11.31 7.89 15.81
CA ALA A 113 -9.99 7.28 15.62
C ALA A 113 -9.85 5.98 16.42
N GLN A 114 -10.31 5.94 17.69
CA GLN A 114 -10.33 4.73 18.51
C GLN A 114 -11.21 3.63 17.91
N ALA A 115 -12.37 3.99 17.37
CA ALA A 115 -13.25 3.04 16.69
C ALA A 115 -12.61 2.49 15.42
N ALA A 116 -12.01 3.36 14.60
CA ALA A 116 -11.25 2.98 13.40
C ALA A 116 -10.10 2.02 13.74
N TRP A 117 -9.35 2.33 14.80
CA TRP A 117 -8.24 1.51 15.27
C TRP A 117 -8.71 0.14 15.76
N LYS A 118 -9.81 0.09 16.54
CA LYS A 118 -10.39 -1.19 16.98
C LYS A 118 -10.78 -2.08 15.80
N LEU A 119 -11.35 -1.47 14.75
CA LEU A 119 -11.69 -2.18 13.52
C LEU A 119 -10.43 -2.65 12.77
N ALA A 120 -9.42 -1.81 12.64
CA ALA A 120 -8.12 -2.17 12.07
C ALA A 120 -7.49 -3.36 12.80
N CYS A 121 -7.47 -3.35 14.14
CA CYS A 121 -6.98 -4.46 14.94
C CYS A 121 -7.74 -5.77 14.68
N SER A 122 -9.05 -5.71 14.44
CA SER A 122 -9.83 -6.91 14.12
C SER A 122 -9.38 -7.56 12.80
N TYR A 123 -9.01 -6.75 11.80
CA TYR A 123 -8.47 -7.24 10.54
C TYR A 123 -7.03 -7.71 10.62
N LEU A 124 -6.21 -7.07 11.46
CA LEU A 124 -4.85 -7.55 11.74
C LEU A 124 -4.83 -8.93 12.43
N ALA A 125 -5.92 -9.31 13.10
CA ALA A 125 -6.07 -10.59 13.77
C ALA A 125 -6.85 -11.63 12.94
N ASP A 126 -7.27 -11.29 11.73
CA ASP A 126 -8.05 -12.17 10.86
C ASP A 126 -7.12 -12.88 9.86
N ASP A 127 -6.87 -14.17 10.08
CA ASP A 127 -6.06 -15.02 9.19
C ASP A 127 -6.67 -15.15 7.77
N GLY A 128 -7.93 -14.77 7.59
CA GLY A 128 -8.61 -14.72 6.30
C GLY A 128 -8.33 -13.46 5.48
N ILE A 129 -7.53 -12.51 5.99
CA ILE A 129 -7.18 -11.26 5.32
C ILE A 129 -5.69 -11.23 5.03
N ASP A 130 -5.34 -11.10 3.75
CA ASP A 130 -3.95 -11.12 3.29
C ASP A 130 -3.30 -9.73 3.32
N LEU A 131 -4.11 -8.67 3.24
CA LEU A 131 -3.65 -7.28 3.20
C LEU A 131 -4.58 -6.37 3.98
N VAL A 132 -4.01 -5.54 4.86
CA VAL A 132 -4.72 -4.47 5.54
C VAL A 132 -4.10 -3.13 5.15
N VAL A 133 -4.93 -2.20 4.70
CA VAL A 133 -4.52 -0.82 4.34
C VAL A 133 -5.04 0.14 5.39
N PHE A 134 -4.11 0.90 5.98
CA PHE A 134 -4.40 2.02 6.87
C PHE A 134 -4.17 3.32 6.11
N ASP A 135 -5.22 3.87 5.53
CA ASP A 135 -5.14 5.11 4.76
C ASP A 135 -5.32 6.30 5.69
N GLU A 136 -4.43 7.29 5.56
CA GLU A 136 -4.37 8.51 6.38
C GLU A 136 -4.24 8.29 7.91
N MET A 137 -3.78 7.12 8.35
CA MET A 137 -3.56 6.79 9.76
C MET A 137 -2.59 7.74 10.47
N THR A 138 -1.64 8.35 9.75
CA THR A 138 -0.65 9.27 10.33
C THR A 138 -1.25 10.54 10.93
N TYR A 139 -2.51 10.85 10.60
CA TYR A 139 -3.22 12.03 11.07
C TYR A 139 -4.24 11.73 12.18
N ALA A 140 -4.42 10.45 12.52
CA ALA A 140 -5.44 9.96 13.44
C ALA A 140 -4.92 9.75 14.87
#